data_AF-X1MEF7-F1
#
_entry.id   AF-X1MEF7-F1
#
_cell.length_a   1.000
_cell.length_b   1.000
_cell.length_c   1.000
_cell.angle_alpha   90.00
_cell.angle_beta   90.00
_cell.angle_gamma   90.00
#
_symmetry.space_group_name_H-M   'P 1'
#
loop_
_entity.id
_entity.type
_entity.pdbx_description
1 polymer ?
#
loop_
_entity_poly.entity_id
_entity_poly.type
_entity_poly.pdbx_seq_one_letter_code
_entity_poly.pdbx_strand_id
1 'polypeptide(L)'
;MTIFSIGNKPLSVKAFYEVMLEGDKSGRPFHFPIPTINITKDFPWDEPAFNPIFEASAKYGTNYFANYINSEMKPEDTRSMCCRLRLDLRELYNRGGGGLFGSGSLTGSIGVVTINMARIGYLSKTKKDFFKRLAGIMDLAKESLEIKRKTIENFIEKGLYPYSNFCLSGIKK
;
A
#
# COMPACT_ATOMS: atom_id res chain seq x y z
N MET A 1 7.55 -3.41 5.10
CA MET A 1 7.31 -4.17 3.86
C MET A 1 7.49 -3.20 2.71
N THR A 2 8.59 -3.31 1.98
CA THR A 2 8.92 -2.39 0.88
C THR A 2 8.26 -2.92 -0.39
N ILE A 3 7.33 -2.13 -0.94
CA ILE A 3 6.82 -2.36 -2.30
C ILE A 3 7.77 -1.65 -3.23
N PHE A 4 8.48 -2.41 -4.04
CA PHE A 4 9.33 -1.86 -5.08
C PHE A 4 8.45 -1.63 -6.31
N SER A 5 8.19 -0.36 -6.62
CA SER A 5 7.56 0.02 -7.88
C SER A 5 8.67 0.14 -8.91
N ILE A 6 8.65 -0.77 -9.87
CA ILE A 6 9.62 -0.77 -10.97
C ILE A 6 9.16 0.27 -11.99
N GLY A 7 9.91 1.36 -12.10
CA GLY A 7 9.79 2.29 -13.23
C GLY A 7 10.45 1.72 -14.49
N ASN A 8 10.28 2.41 -15.62
CA ASN A 8 10.81 2.01 -16.94
C ASN A 8 12.34 2.19 -17.04
N LYS A 9 13.12 1.50 -16.19
CA LYS A 9 14.59 1.48 -16.22
C LYS A 9 15.13 0.07 -16.50
N PRO A 10 15.18 -0.33 -17.80
CA PRO A 10 15.43 -1.71 -18.24
C PRO A 10 16.57 -2.45 -17.52
N LEU A 11 17.74 -1.81 -17.38
CA LEU A 11 18.93 -2.45 -16.79
C LEU A 11 18.75 -2.81 -15.31
N SER A 12 18.09 -1.94 -14.53
CA SER A 12 17.84 -2.18 -13.11
C SER A 12 16.82 -3.29 -12.86
N VAL A 13 15.83 -3.41 -13.76
CA VAL A 13 14.81 -4.45 -13.70
C VAL A 13 15.43 -5.81 -13.94
N LYS A 14 16.23 -5.92 -15.00
CA LYS A 14 16.89 -7.16 -15.37
C LYS A 14 17.76 -7.69 -14.23
N ALA A 15 18.67 -6.85 -13.70
CA ALA A 15 19.56 -7.24 -12.62
C ALA A 15 18.80 -7.66 -11.34
N PHE A 16 17.70 -6.97 -11.02
CA PHE A 16 16.87 -7.33 -9.87
C PHE A 16 16.22 -8.71 -10.05
N TYR A 17 15.67 -9.00 -11.24
CA TYR A 17 15.00 -10.26 -11.48
C TYR A 17 15.94 -11.45 -11.70
N GLU A 18 17.16 -11.22 -12.19
CA GLU A 18 18.20 -12.26 -12.24
C GLU A 18 18.45 -12.84 -10.83
N VAL A 19 18.62 -11.98 -9.83
CA VAL A 19 18.78 -12.39 -8.42
C VAL A 19 17.50 -13.04 -7.89
N MET A 20 16.32 -12.48 -8.19
CA MET A 20 15.05 -13.06 -7.73
C MET A 20 14.80 -14.46 -8.30
N LEU A 21 15.25 -14.73 -9.53
CA LEU A 21 15.13 -16.02 -10.19
C LEU A 21 16.12 -17.07 -9.67
N GLU A 22 17.34 -16.63 -9.35
CA GLU A 22 18.38 -17.46 -8.71
C GLU A 22 17.91 -17.98 -7.34
N GLY A 23 17.26 -17.11 -6.56
CA GLY A 23 16.74 -17.45 -5.23
C GLY A 23 17.77 -17.30 -4.11
N ASP A 24 17.43 -17.75 -2.91
CA ASP A 24 18.33 -17.73 -1.76
C ASP A 24 19.51 -18.71 -1.95
N LYS A 25 20.42 -18.80 -0.96
CA LYS A 25 21.54 -19.75 -0.99
C LYS A 25 21.13 -21.20 -1.26
N SER A 26 19.87 -21.57 -0.99
CA SER A 26 19.29 -22.89 -1.20
C SER A 26 18.42 -22.98 -2.46
N GLY A 27 18.40 -21.94 -3.30
CA GLY A 27 17.58 -21.86 -4.51
C GLY A 27 16.09 -21.62 -4.23
N ARG A 28 15.71 -21.21 -3.01
CA ARG A 28 14.31 -20.94 -2.65
C ARG A 28 13.91 -19.54 -3.09
N PRO A 29 12.64 -19.31 -3.47
CA PRO A 29 12.18 -18.00 -3.87
C PRO A 29 12.25 -17.00 -2.70
N PHE A 30 12.60 -15.76 -3.02
CA PHE A 30 12.50 -14.67 -2.05
C PHE A 30 11.05 -14.33 -1.78
N HIS A 31 10.67 -14.26 -0.49
CA HIS A 31 9.36 -13.77 -0.08
C HIS A 31 9.27 -12.24 -0.08
N PHE A 32 10.40 -11.54 0.02
CA PHE A 32 10.48 -10.08 0.02
C PHE A 32 11.74 -9.57 -0.70
N PRO A 33 11.70 -8.36 -1.28
CA PRO A 33 10.51 -7.50 -1.43
C PRO A 33 9.50 -8.09 -2.42
N ILE A 34 8.22 -7.74 -2.27
CA ILE A 34 7.18 -8.14 -3.23
C ILE A 34 7.17 -7.09 -4.35
N PRO A 35 7.58 -7.44 -5.59
CA PRO A 35 7.61 -6.47 -6.67
C PRO A 35 6.19 -6.13 -7.12
N THR A 36 5.93 -4.85 -7.36
CA THR A 36 4.67 -4.40 -7.98
C THR A 36 4.98 -3.72 -9.30
N ILE A 37 4.49 -4.31 -10.38
CA ILE A 37 4.64 -3.83 -11.75
C ILE A 37 3.40 -3.03 -12.15
N ASN A 38 3.60 -1.78 -12.53
CA ASN A 38 2.52 -0.94 -13.02
C ASN A 38 2.31 -1.21 -14.52
N ILE A 39 1.13 -1.69 -14.89
CA ILE A 39 0.76 -1.96 -16.27
C ILE A 39 -0.06 -0.77 -16.78
N THR A 40 0.56 0.07 -17.59
CA THR A 40 -0.04 1.24 -18.24
C THR A 40 -0.36 0.95 -19.71
N LYS A 41 -1.03 1.88 -20.40
CA LYS A 41 -1.36 1.74 -21.83
C LYS A 41 -0.11 1.70 -22.72
N ASP A 42 0.96 2.36 -22.27
CA ASP A 42 2.26 2.48 -22.93
C ASP A 42 3.31 1.52 -22.34
N PHE A 43 2.89 0.50 -21.61
CA PHE A 43 3.81 -0.49 -21.05
C PHE A 43 4.62 -1.16 -22.18
N PRO A 44 5.96 -1.22 -22.10
CA PRO A 44 6.79 -1.71 -23.19
C PRO A 44 6.83 -3.25 -23.17
N TRP A 45 5.77 -3.86 -23.72
CA TRP A 45 5.59 -5.32 -23.75
C TRP A 45 6.74 -6.07 -24.45
N ASP A 46 7.35 -5.44 -25.44
CA ASP A 46 8.40 -6.04 -26.26
C ASP A 46 9.83 -5.76 -25.75
N GLU A 47 9.98 -5.12 -24.57
CA GLU A 47 11.29 -4.84 -23.96
C GLU A 47 11.94 -6.14 -23.44
N PRO A 48 13.06 -6.62 -24.04
CA PRO A 48 13.66 -7.89 -23.64
C PRO A 48 14.15 -7.92 -22.19
N ALA A 49 14.52 -6.76 -21.62
CA ALA A 49 14.91 -6.66 -20.22
C ALA A 49 13.76 -6.97 -19.25
N PHE A 50 12.51 -7.00 -19.72
CA PHE A 50 11.33 -7.29 -18.92
C PHE A 50 10.92 -8.76 -18.96
N ASN A 51 11.50 -9.57 -19.84
CA ASN A 51 11.26 -11.03 -19.88
C ASN A 51 11.41 -11.72 -18.50
N PRO A 52 12.44 -11.38 -17.68
CA PRO A 52 12.59 -11.97 -16.34
C PRO A 52 11.43 -11.65 -15.37
N ILE A 53 10.68 -10.55 -15.56
CA ILE A 53 9.47 -10.26 -14.79
C ILE A 53 8.46 -11.40 -14.99
N PHE A 54 8.19 -11.73 -16.25
CA PHE A 54 7.20 -12.73 -16.61
C PHE A 54 7.67 -14.14 -16.24
N GLU A 55 8.96 -14.43 -16.41
CA GLU A 55 9.56 -15.68 -15.98
C GLU A 55 9.43 -15.90 -14.47
N ALA A 56 9.78 -14.90 -13.65
CA ALA A 56 9.64 -15.00 -12.19
C ALA A 56 8.18 -15.13 -11.76
N SER A 57 7.26 -14.47 -12.48
CA SER A 57 5.82 -14.60 -12.25
C SER A 57 5.34 -16.03 -12.53
N ALA A 58 5.76 -16.62 -13.65
CA ALA A 58 5.37 -17.97 -14.05
C ALA A 58 5.97 -19.03 -13.12
N LYS A 59 7.23 -18.84 -12.70
CA LYS A 59 7.95 -19.81 -11.87
C LYS A 59 7.51 -19.77 -10.40
N TYR A 60 7.32 -18.58 -9.84
CA TYR A 60 7.15 -18.41 -8.39
C TYR A 60 5.91 -17.60 -7.97
N GLY A 61 5.19 -16.96 -8.90
CA GLY A 61 4.04 -16.11 -8.56
C GLY A 61 4.39 -14.88 -7.72
N THR A 62 5.63 -14.39 -7.81
CA THR A 62 6.18 -13.37 -6.90
C THR A 62 5.64 -11.96 -7.12
N ASN A 63 5.12 -11.67 -8.31
CA ASN A 63 4.82 -10.30 -8.72
C ASN A 63 3.34 -9.93 -8.53
N TYR A 64 3.10 -8.69 -8.11
CA TYR A 64 1.80 -8.05 -8.26
C TYR A 64 1.78 -7.17 -9.51
N PHE A 65 0.67 -7.22 -10.24
CA PHE A 65 0.42 -6.36 -11.39
C PHE A 65 -0.66 -5.35 -11.04
N ALA A 66 -0.29 -4.07 -11.02
CA ALA A 66 -1.22 -2.98 -10.86
C ALA A 66 -1.69 -2.52 -12.24
N ASN A 67 -2.93 -2.87 -12.60
CA ASN A 67 -3.51 -2.52 -13.90
C ASN A 67 -4.07 -1.09 -13.92
N TYR A 68 -3.53 -0.25 -14.80
CA TYR A 68 -3.98 1.12 -15.08
C TYR A 68 -4.57 1.29 -16.48
N ILE A 69 -4.60 0.24 -17.32
CA ILE A 69 -5.12 0.32 -18.70
C ILE A 69 -6.60 0.76 -18.72
N ASN A 70 -7.38 0.22 -17.78
CA ASN A 70 -8.82 0.45 -17.66
C ASN A 70 -9.17 1.47 -16.56
N SER A 71 -8.22 2.29 -16.13
CA SER A 71 -8.42 3.29 -15.08
C SER A 71 -8.12 4.69 -15.60
N GLU A 72 -8.83 5.69 -15.08
CA GLU A 72 -8.46 7.10 -15.24
C GLU A 72 -7.29 7.50 -14.33
N MET A 73 -6.89 6.63 -13.39
CA MET A 73 -5.76 6.87 -12.48
C MET A 73 -4.42 6.68 -13.19
N LYS A 74 -3.45 7.53 -12.87
CA LYS A 74 -2.05 7.36 -13.26
C LYS A 74 -1.28 6.63 -12.16
N PRO A 75 -0.16 5.94 -12.48
CA PRO A 75 0.71 5.33 -11.46
C PRO A 75 1.15 6.31 -10.36
N GLU A 76 1.32 7.58 -10.71
CA GLU A 76 1.69 8.66 -9.79
C GLU A 76 0.58 9.03 -8.80
N ASP A 77 -0.69 8.75 -9.12
CA ASP A 77 -1.84 9.12 -8.30
C ASP A 77 -2.02 8.19 -7.09
N THR A 78 -1.33 7.05 -7.05
CA THR A 78 -1.50 6.08 -5.97
C THR A 78 -0.17 5.61 -5.39
N ARG A 79 -0.16 5.40 -4.08
CA ARG A 79 0.94 4.68 -3.43
C ARG A 79 0.45 3.44 -2.73
N SER A 80 1.09 2.32 -3.07
CA SER A 80 0.84 1.04 -2.40
C SER A 80 1.60 1.02 -1.08
N MET A 81 0.87 1.03 0.02
CA MET A 81 1.38 0.93 1.38
C MET A 81 1.16 -0.49 1.89
N CYS A 82 2.03 -1.43 1.53
CA CYS A 82 1.90 -2.86 1.87
C CYS A 82 0.80 -3.58 1.03
N CYS A 83 0.29 -4.72 1.52
CA CYS A 83 -0.37 -5.76 0.71
C CYS A 83 -1.53 -5.29 -0.18
N ARG A 84 -2.32 -4.29 0.23
CA ARG A 84 -3.45 -3.77 -0.59
C ARG A 84 -3.88 -2.34 -0.30
N LEU A 85 -3.32 -1.69 0.72
CA LEU A 85 -3.68 -0.31 1.03
C LEU A 85 -3.13 0.61 -0.06
N ARG A 86 -4.03 1.27 -0.79
CA ARG A 86 -3.68 2.28 -1.79
C ARG A 86 -4.15 3.63 -1.29
N LEU A 87 -3.21 4.54 -1.11
CA LEU A 87 -3.51 5.94 -0.83
C LEU A 87 -3.80 6.64 -2.15
N ASP A 88 -4.91 7.36 -2.24
CA ASP A 88 -5.17 8.31 -3.32
C ASP A 88 -4.42 9.60 -3.01
N LEU A 89 -3.36 9.88 -3.77
CA LEU A 89 -2.53 11.06 -3.56
C LEU A 89 -3.26 12.36 -3.92
N ARG A 90 -4.32 12.31 -4.72
CA ARG A 90 -5.11 13.49 -5.09
C ARG A 90 -5.85 14.04 -3.88
N GLU A 91 -6.34 13.17 -2.99
CA GLU A 91 -6.96 13.57 -1.73
C GLU A 91 -5.94 14.13 -0.73
N LEU A 92 -4.68 13.66 -0.79
CA LEU A 92 -3.58 14.12 0.08
C LEU A 92 -2.95 15.44 -0.40
N TYR A 93 -2.95 15.70 -1.72
CA TYR A 93 -2.48 16.96 -2.31
C TYR A 93 -3.23 18.16 -1.71
N ASN A 94 -4.56 18.01 -1.53
CA ASN A 94 -5.43 19.01 -0.90
C ASN A 94 -5.14 19.26 0.58
N ARG A 95 -4.25 18.46 1.20
CA ARG A 95 -3.81 18.60 2.61
C ARG A 95 -2.34 19.01 2.73
N GLY A 96 -1.75 19.59 1.69
CA GLY A 96 -0.46 20.28 1.76
C GLY A 96 0.78 19.45 1.43
N GLY A 97 0.66 18.38 0.65
CA GLY A 97 1.81 17.52 0.33
C GLY A 97 1.98 17.13 -1.13
N GLY A 98 1.73 18.08 -2.03
CA GLY A 98 2.04 17.95 -3.44
C GLY A 98 3.51 18.14 -3.76
N GLY A 99 4.19 17.09 -4.19
CA GLY A 99 5.55 17.19 -4.74
C GLY A 99 6.23 15.83 -4.92
N LEU A 100 7.33 15.80 -5.68
CA LEU A 100 8.18 14.61 -5.89
C LEU A 100 8.72 14.04 -4.55
N PHE A 101 8.73 14.87 -3.49
CA PHE A 101 9.05 14.55 -2.09
C PHE A 101 7.90 14.87 -1.10
N GLY A 102 6.67 14.99 -1.61
CA GLY A 102 5.50 15.44 -0.84
C GLY A 102 4.94 14.40 0.16
N SER A 103 3.89 14.80 0.91
CA SER A 103 3.32 14.08 2.06
C SER A 103 2.98 12.62 1.78
N GLY A 104 2.73 12.23 0.53
CA GLY A 104 2.53 10.83 0.14
C GLY A 104 3.67 9.89 0.54
N SER A 105 4.91 10.38 0.69
CA SER A 105 6.05 9.60 1.20
C SER A 105 6.08 9.48 2.73
N LEU A 106 5.39 10.38 3.42
CA LEU A 106 5.28 10.47 4.88
C LEU A 106 3.88 10.07 5.39
N THR A 107 3.05 9.47 4.53
CA THR A 107 1.69 9.07 4.86
C THR A 107 1.64 7.56 5.03
N GLY A 108 0.96 7.11 6.07
CA GLY A 108 0.71 5.70 6.34
C GLY A 108 -0.61 5.51 7.07
N SER A 109 -0.94 4.25 7.37
CA SER A 109 -2.10 3.92 8.17
C SER A 109 -1.72 3.83 9.65
N ILE A 110 -2.49 4.48 10.51
CA ILE A 110 -2.34 4.38 11.96
C ILE A 110 -2.91 3.05 12.52
N GLY A 111 -3.78 2.39 11.76
CA GLY A 111 -4.43 1.16 12.13
C GLY A 111 -5.53 0.75 11.16
N VAL A 112 -5.93 -0.52 11.27
CA VAL A 112 -7.03 -1.10 10.51
C VAL A 112 -8.00 -1.74 11.50
N VAL A 113 -9.28 -1.46 11.36
CA VAL A 113 -10.36 -2.17 12.05
C VAL A 113 -11.19 -2.88 10.99
N THR A 114 -11.29 -4.20 11.10
CA THR A 114 -12.08 -5.04 10.18
C THR A 114 -13.44 -5.32 10.79
N ILE A 115 -14.51 -4.94 10.10
CA ILE A 115 -15.88 -5.19 10.54
C ILE A 115 -16.34 -6.56 10.02
N ASN A 116 -16.82 -7.41 10.94
CA ASN A 116 -17.38 -8.71 10.56
C ASN A 116 -18.80 -8.56 9.99
N MET A 117 -18.87 -8.34 8.68
CA MET A 117 -20.13 -8.16 7.95
C MET A 117 -21.03 -9.39 7.99
N ALA A 118 -20.45 -10.60 7.97
CA ALA A 118 -21.22 -11.84 8.04
C ALA A 118 -21.97 -11.97 9.37
N ARG A 119 -21.33 -11.59 10.49
CA ARG A 119 -21.98 -11.56 11.80
C ARG A 119 -23.11 -10.54 11.86
N ILE A 120 -22.94 -9.35 11.29
CA ILE A 120 -24.02 -8.36 11.23
C ILE A 120 -25.18 -8.92 10.41
N GLY A 121 -24.90 -9.50 9.24
CA GLY A 121 -25.89 -10.16 8.39
C GLY A 121 -26.68 -11.24 9.13
N TYR A 122 -25.99 -12.13 9.84
CA TYR A 122 -26.61 -13.20 10.63
C TYR A 122 -27.53 -12.67 11.74
N LEU A 123 -27.15 -11.58 12.41
CA LEU A 123 -27.93 -10.99 13.50
C LEU A 123 -29.09 -10.10 13.02
N SER A 124 -29.10 -9.72 11.74
CA SER A 124 -30.07 -8.78 11.19
C SER A 124 -31.28 -9.48 10.59
N LYS A 125 -32.47 -9.06 11.04
CA LYS A 125 -33.74 -9.56 10.52
C LYS A 125 -34.22 -8.79 9.28
N THR A 126 -33.71 -7.59 9.07
CA THR A 126 -34.09 -6.71 7.95
C THR A 126 -32.90 -5.90 7.48
N LYS A 127 -32.98 -5.38 6.25
CA LYS A 127 -32.00 -4.42 5.69
C LYS A 127 -31.82 -3.20 6.58
N LYS A 128 -32.91 -2.66 7.15
CA LYS A 128 -32.86 -1.50 8.05
C LYS A 128 -32.08 -1.81 9.34
N ASP A 129 -32.30 -2.98 9.92
CA ASP A 129 -31.57 -3.43 11.11
C ASP A 129 -30.07 -3.65 10.82
N PHE A 130 -29.76 -4.21 9.65
CA PHE A 130 -28.38 -4.37 9.19
C PHE A 130 -27.62 -3.05 9.15
N PHE A 131 -28.17 -2.04 8.46
CA PHE A 131 -27.52 -0.73 8.37
C PHE A 131 -27.43 -0.03 9.73
N LYS A 132 -28.43 -0.19 10.61
CA LYS A 132 -28.38 0.36 11.96
C LYS A 132 -27.23 -0.25 12.78
N ARG A 133 -27.07 -1.58 12.74
CA ARG A 133 -25.98 -2.27 13.45
C ARG A 133 -24.62 -1.94 12.86
N LEU A 134 -24.53 -1.89 11.53
CA LEU A 134 -23.31 -1.52 10.83
C LEU A 134 -22.86 -0.10 11.23
N ALA A 135 -23.78 0.87 11.23
CA ALA A 135 -23.49 2.25 11.64
C ALA A 135 -22.91 2.29 13.06
N GLY A 136 -23.56 1.63 14.03
CA GLY A 136 -23.05 1.60 15.40
C GLY A 136 -21.66 0.96 15.53
N ILE A 137 -21.36 -0.09 14.75
CA ILE A 137 -20.03 -0.70 14.75
C ILE A 137 -19.00 0.20 14.05
N MET A 138 -19.39 0.93 13.00
CA MET A 138 -18.53 1.91 12.35
C MET A 138 -18.16 3.07 13.28
N ASP A 139 -19.11 3.54 14.10
CA ASP A 139 -18.84 4.58 15.11
C ASP A 139 -17.83 4.09 16.15
N LEU A 140 -18.00 2.86 16.67
CA LEU A 140 -17.05 2.24 17.59
C LEU A 140 -15.66 2.03 16.95
N ALA A 141 -15.61 1.64 15.67
CA ALA A 141 -14.35 1.49 14.94
C ALA A 141 -13.62 2.82 14.81
N LYS A 142 -14.34 3.91 14.51
CA LYS A 142 -13.81 5.28 14.49
C LYS A 142 -13.25 5.67 15.85
N GLU A 143 -14.02 5.49 16.92
CA GLU A 143 -13.57 5.83 18.28
C GLU A 143 -12.30 5.07 18.67
N SER A 144 -12.23 3.78 18.37
CA SER A 144 -11.04 2.96 18.60
C SER A 144 -9.80 3.51 17.89
N LEU A 145 -9.94 3.90 16.62
CA LEU A 145 -8.84 4.49 15.84
C LEU A 145 -8.44 5.88 16.36
N GLU A 146 -9.38 6.70 16.79
CA GLU A 146 -9.11 8.02 17.41
C GLU A 146 -8.38 7.88 18.75
N ILE A 147 -8.76 6.91 19.59
CA ILE A 147 -8.06 6.61 20.84
C ILE A 147 -6.62 6.16 20.55
N LYS A 148 -6.44 5.27 19.57
CA LYS A 148 -5.11 4.83 19.14
C LYS A 148 -4.27 5.99 18.64
N ARG A 149 -4.87 6.91 17.87
CA ARG A 149 -4.20 8.13 17.39
C ARG A 149 -3.66 8.98 18.53
N LYS A 150 -4.52 9.36 19.47
CA LYS A 150 -4.12 10.16 20.64
C LYS A 150 -3.02 9.47 21.47
N THR A 151 -3.12 8.16 21.62
CA THR A 151 -2.13 7.37 22.37
C THR A 151 -0.75 7.42 21.70
N ILE A 152 -0.70 7.20 20.38
CA ILE A 152 0.55 7.25 19.62
C ILE A 152 1.13 8.66 19.61
N GLU A 153 0.31 9.70 19.44
CA GLU A 153 0.75 11.11 19.50
C GLU A 153 1.41 11.44 20.84
N ASN A 154 0.80 11.05 21.95
CA ASN A 154 1.37 11.22 23.30
C ASN A 154 2.70 10.45 23.47
N PHE A 155 2.84 9.26 22.90
CA PHE A 155 4.11 8.53 22.92
C PHE A 155 5.19 9.17 22.06
N ILE A 156 4.83 9.75 20.91
CA ILE A 156 5.75 10.54 20.07
C ILE A 156 6.27 11.75 20.86
N GLU A 157 5.38 12.49 21.54
CA GLU A 157 5.74 13.65 22.36
C GLU A 157 6.66 13.28 23.54
N LYS A 158 6.47 12.10 24.12
CA LYS A 158 7.34 11.55 25.16
C LYS A 158 8.67 10.98 24.64
N GLY A 159 8.93 11.08 23.34
CA GLY A 159 10.18 10.63 22.72
C GLY A 159 10.29 9.12 22.47
N LEU A 160 9.20 8.35 22.60
CA LEU A 160 9.22 6.90 22.39
C LEU A 160 9.31 6.50 20.90
N TYR A 161 9.04 7.43 19.99
CA TYR A 161 9.11 7.22 18.53
C TYR A 161 9.98 8.29 17.85
N PRO A 162 11.31 8.27 18.06
CA PRO A 162 12.21 9.35 17.62
C PRO A 162 12.26 9.52 16.10
N TYR A 163 12.25 8.43 15.33
CA TYR A 163 12.22 8.47 13.87
C TYR A 163 10.94 9.09 13.33
N SER A 164 9.77 8.67 13.84
CA SER A 164 8.49 9.24 13.45
C SER A 164 8.40 10.72 13.84
N ASN A 165 8.90 11.08 15.03
CA ASN A 165 8.93 12.47 15.47
C ASN A 165 9.76 13.35 14.51
N PHE A 166 10.95 12.89 14.15
CA PHE A 166 11.83 13.60 13.22
C PHE A 166 11.19 13.71 11.82
N CYS A 167 10.79 12.58 11.21
CA CYS A 167 10.26 12.54 9.85
C CYS A 167 8.92 13.28 9.70
N LEU A 168 8.11 13.38 10.76
CA LEU A 168 6.80 14.05 10.73
C LEU A 168 6.83 15.47 11.31
N SER A 169 7.99 15.97 11.75
CA SER A 169 8.14 17.30 12.36
C SER A 169 7.55 18.45 11.52
N GLY A 170 7.65 18.37 10.19
CA GLY A 170 7.10 19.38 9.27
C GLY A 170 5.58 19.34 9.09
N ILE A 171 4.91 18.28 9.54
CA ILE A 171 3.46 18.08 9.38
C ILE A 171 2.70 18.58 10.61
N LYS A 172 3.28 18.43 11.81
CA LYS A 172 2.69 18.88 13.08
C LYS A 172 3.05 20.36 13.31
N LYS A 173 2.27 21.27 12.71
CA LYS A 173 2.30 22.71 13.04
C LYS A 173 1.24 23.06 14.08
#